data_AF-A0A939AGS1-F1
#
_entry.id   AF-A0A939AGS1-F1
#
_cell.length_a   1.000
_cell.length_b   1.000
_cell.length_c   1.000
_cell.angle_alpha   90.00
_cell.angle_beta   90.00
_cell.angle_gamma   90.00
#
_symmetry.space_group_name_H-M   'P 1'
#
loop_
_entity.id
_entity.type
_entity.pdbx_description
1 polymer ?
#
loop_
_entity_poly.entity_id
_entity_poly.type
_entity_poly.pdbx_seq_one_letter_code
_entity_poly.pdbx_strand_id
1 'polypeptide(L)'
;MVAVTIPYRRCVISDEISQDLDRAIALARDFGLEGLEIRTVWDRRIDQLDANDLDRLAKACTTAGLTIPALAPPYLKCTHSDAAERGEHRAIFERTVQAAERLGASIIRGFTFWRDVHPLGHWDLIVETYRSIAPIAERAGVVVGIENEPACMLGTTEHLPRLIGDIGSPAVRILWDPANAAHEGERAWPEGFERAFPLTAHVHLKDGRHISGKWEHAIVGEGAVDLVQVSRALRRHGYAGWVSLETHYRPAPTDADLRRPGGLSLSYLGEEGTRACLVGWENVLRAAARRPIQRGSRLFSVAELAGVLGLTRQRVRRIAEQIKVGRLVGRVVVLDESDITAILNYTKRPEAMVSRAYYHTRKDRIDRLPPEQVDEIHELMRAHEDSMVKARAEAEAAIIGVIR
;
A
#
# COMPACT_ATOMS: atom_id res chain seq x y z
N MET A 1 3.28 -18.61 0.98
CA MET A 1 3.25 -17.19 1.40
C MET A 1 1.81 -16.85 1.77
N VAL A 2 1.56 -16.30 2.97
CA VAL A 2 0.20 -15.85 3.33
C VAL A 2 -0.03 -14.50 2.65
N ALA A 3 -1.04 -14.40 1.79
CA ALA A 3 -1.43 -13.15 1.14
C ALA A 3 -1.74 -12.08 2.19
N VAL A 4 -1.12 -10.90 2.06
CA VAL A 4 -1.50 -9.73 2.84
C VAL A 4 -2.76 -9.17 2.19
N THR A 5 -3.88 -9.20 2.88
CA THR A 5 -5.11 -8.57 2.39
C THR A 5 -4.93 -7.04 2.44
N ILE A 6 -4.89 -6.42 1.27
CA ILE A 6 -4.93 -4.97 1.08
C ILE A 6 -6.35 -4.59 0.64
N PRO A 7 -6.92 -3.47 1.13
CA PRO A 7 -8.30 -3.09 0.80
C PRO A 7 -8.42 -2.39 -0.57
N TYR A 8 -7.28 -2.01 -1.17
CA TYR A 8 -7.19 -1.22 -2.39
C TYR A 8 -6.57 -2.02 -3.51
N ARG A 9 -6.79 -1.54 -4.74
CA ARG A 9 -6.19 -2.10 -5.95
C ARG A 9 -4.85 -1.44 -6.25
N ARG A 10 -3.94 -2.18 -6.87
CA ARG A 10 -2.59 -1.68 -7.18
C ARG A 10 -2.38 -1.51 -8.69
N CYS A 11 -1.84 -0.36 -9.06
CA CYS A 11 -1.36 -0.10 -10.41
C CYS A 11 0.01 0.58 -10.39
N VAL A 12 0.53 0.89 -11.57
CA VAL A 12 1.81 1.57 -11.79
C VAL A 12 1.68 2.44 -13.04
N ILE A 13 2.35 3.59 -13.06
CA ILE A 13 2.39 4.43 -14.25
C ILE A 13 3.27 3.75 -15.32
N SER A 14 2.73 3.51 -16.52
CA SER A 14 3.37 2.63 -17.53
C SER A 14 4.77 3.08 -17.95
N ASP A 15 4.97 4.38 -18.14
CA ASP A 15 6.24 4.95 -18.60
C ASP A 15 7.33 5.00 -17.50
N GLU A 16 6.97 4.75 -16.24
CA GLU A 16 7.95 4.47 -15.18
C GLU A 16 8.64 3.13 -15.39
N ILE A 17 8.03 2.23 -16.16
CA ILE A 17 8.60 0.95 -16.56
C ILE A 17 9.25 1.09 -17.95
N SER A 18 8.44 1.44 -18.95
CA SER A 18 8.86 1.45 -20.35
C SER A 18 7.86 2.21 -21.23
N GLN A 19 8.35 2.80 -22.33
CA GLN A 19 7.47 3.23 -23.43
C GLN A 19 6.95 2.04 -24.26
N ASP A 20 7.54 0.85 -24.11
CA ASP A 20 7.03 -0.39 -24.68
C ASP A 20 5.93 -0.97 -23.76
N LEU A 21 4.69 -0.89 -24.24
CA LEU A 21 3.52 -1.37 -23.51
C LEU A 21 3.63 -2.84 -23.10
N ASP A 22 4.18 -3.70 -23.95
CA ASP A 22 4.24 -5.14 -23.66
C ASP A 22 5.20 -5.43 -22.49
N ARG A 23 6.29 -4.65 -22.38
CA ARG A 23 7.21 -4.70 -21.22
C ARG A 23 6.53 -4.22 -19.94
N ALA A 24 5.79 -3.11 -20.02
CA ALA A 24 5.04 -2.58 -18.87
C ALA A 24 3.98 -3.59 -18.38
N ILE A 25 3.24 -4.20 -19.31
CA ILE A 25 2.26 -5.26 -19.01
C ILE A 25 2.94 -6.48 -18.37
N ALA A 26 4.06 -6.95 -18.93
CA ALA A 26 4.78 -8.11 -18.41
C ALA A 26 5.19 -7.89 -16.95
N LEU A 27 5.83 -6.75 -16.64
CA LEU A 27 6.24 -6.44 -15.27
C LEU A 27 5.04 -6.31 -14.32
N ALA A 28 3.97 -5.64 -14.74
CA ALA A 28 2.76 -5.50 -13.93
C ALA A 28 2.17 -6.87 -13.55
N ARG A 29 2.14 -7.81 -14.49
CA ARG A 29 1.67 -9.17 -14.26
C ARG A 29 2.60 -9.98 -13.34
N ASP A 30 3.91 -9.86 -13.52
CA ASP A 30 4.91 -10.52 -12.67
C ASP A 30 4.73 -10.20 -11.18
N PHE A 31 4.28 -8.98 -10.87
CA PHE A 31 4.05 -8.49 -9.50
C PHE A 31 2.58 -8.55 -9.04
N GLY A 32 1.69 -9.11 -9.87
CA GLY A 32 0.27 -9.21 -9.55
C GLY A 32 -0.37 -7.84 -9.33
N LEU A 33 0.00 -6.85 -10.15
CA LEU A 33 -0.73 -5.59 -10.25
C LEU A 33 -2.02 -5.80 -11.03
N GLU A 34 -3.01 -4.97 -10.76
CA GLU A 34 -4.37 -5.09 -11.31
C GLU A 34 -4.62 -4.05 -12.42
N GLY A 35 -3.69 -3.11 -12.61
CA GLY A 35 -3.84 -2.09 -13.64
C GLY A 35 -2.57 -1.32 -13.99
N LEU A 36 -2.70 -0.50 -15.04
CA LEU A 36 -1.71 0.44 -15.52
C LEU A 36 -2.33 1.84 -15.57
N GLU A 37 -1.65 2.81 -14.97
CA GLU A 37 -1.96 4.22 -15.17
C GLU A 37 -1.18 4.75 -16.37
N ILE A 38 -1.83 5.53 -17.25
CA ILE A 38 -1.24 5.92 -18.53
C ILE A 38 -0.94 7.41 -18.56
N ARG A 39 0.35 7.75 -18.57
CA ARG A 39 0.88 9.11 -18.80
C ARG A 39 1.37 9.26 -20.23
N THR A 40 2.44 8.53 -20.58
CA THR A 40 2.87 8.29 -21.96
C THR A 40 3.01 6.81 -22.25
N VAL A 41 2.84 6.45 -23.52
CA VAL A 41 3.11 5.12 -24.07
C VAL A 41 3.48 5.29 -25.54
N TRP A 42 4.42 4.48 -26.04
CA TRP A 42 4.98 4.65 -27.39
C TRP A 42 5.51 6.07 -27.65
N ASP A 43 6.10 6.69 -26.61
CA ASP A 43 6.65 8.06 -26.64
C ASP A 43 5.62 9.17 -26.92
N ARG A 44 4.33 8.87 -26.78
CA ARG A 44 3.23 9.82 -26.96
C ARG A 44 2.43 9.96 -25.69
N ARG A 45 1.99 11.19 -25.40
CA ARG A 45 1.10 11.43 -24.26
C ARG A 45 -0.29 10.87 -24.55
N ILE A 46 -1.01 10.54 -23.49
CA ILE A 46 -2.37 10.01 -23.59
C ILE A 46 -3.33 10.90 -24.40
N ASP A 47 -3.20 12.23 -24.29
CA ASP A 47 -4.03 13.20 -25.02
C ASP A 47 -3.69 13.31 -26.51
N GLN A 48 -2.62 12.64 -26.95
CA GLN A 48 -2.13 12.66 -28.32
C GLN A 48 -2.38 11.35 -29.05
N LEU A 49 -2.80 10.29 -28.37
CA LEU A 49 -3.10 9.00 -29.00
C LEU A 49 -4.36 9.12 -29.85
N ASP A 50 -4.34 8.52 -31.04
CA ASP A 50 -5.52 8.46 -31.88
C ASP A 50 -6.43 7.28 -31.52
N ALA A 51 -7.54 7.15 -32.26
CA ALA A 51 -8.48 6.06 -32.06
C ALA A 51 -7.84 4.67 -32.27
N ASN A 52 -6.95 4.48 -33.24
CA ASN A 52 -6.34 3.16 -33.41
C ASN A 52 -5.38 2.82 -32.25
N ASP A 53 -4.60 3.80 -31.81
CA ASP A 53 -3.68 3.68 -30.68
C ASP A 53 -4.41 3.33 -29.38
N LEU A 54 -5.51 4.03 -29.08
CA LEU A 54 -6.32 3.81 -27.89
C LEU A 54 -7.02 2.43 -27.90
N ASP A 55 -7.48 1.94 -29.06
CA ASP A 55 -8.06 0.59 -29.15
C ASP A 55 -7.00 -0.49 -28.94
N ARG A 56 -5.81 -0.28 -29.51
CA ARG A 56 -4.67 -1.16 -29.32
C ARG A 56 -4.29 -1.24 -27.84
N LEU A 57 -4.21 -0.09 -27.16
CA LEU A 57 -3.92 0.00 -25.73
C LEU A 57 -4.98 -0.72 -24.88
N ALA A 58 -6.26 -0.45 -25.12
CA ALA A 58 -7.38 -1.10 -24.44
C ALA A 58 -7.36 -2.62 -24.61
N LYS A 59 -7.19 -3.08 -25.85
CA LYS A 59 -7.14 -4.51 -26.19
C LYS A 59 -5.98 -5.21 -25.49
N ALA A 60 -4.79 -4.62 -25.51
CA ALA A 60 -3.60 -5.19 -24.86
C ALA A 60 -3.80 -5.33 -23.35
N CYS A 61 -4.26 -4.28 -22.67
CA CYS A 61 -4.52 -4.31 -21.23
C CYS A 61 -5.63 -5.31 -20.87
N THR A 62 -6.74 -5.31 -21.61
CA THR A 62 -7.86 -6.24 -21.39
C THR A 62 -7.42 -7.70 -21.58
N THR A 63 -6.65 -7.99 -22.63
CA THR A 63 -6.11 -9.34 -22.89
C THR A 63 -5.18 -9.81 -21.77
N ALA A 64 -4.46 -8.87 -21.17
CA ALA A 64 -3.58 -9.11 -20.02
C ALA A 64 -4.32 -9.21 -18.68
N GLY A 65 -5.62 -8.90 -18.63
CA GLY A 65 -6.40 -8.83 -17.39
C GLY A 65 -6.11 -7.59 -16.53
N LEU A 66 -5.60 -6.52 -17.14
CA LEU A 66 -5.24 -5.27 -16.47
C LEU A 66 -6.29 -4.19 -16.76
N THR A 67 -6.67 -3.44 -15.72
CA THR A 67 -7.53 -2.26 -15.83
C THR A 67 -6.68 -1.01 -16.12
N ILE A 68 -7.24 -0.02 -16.81
CA ILE A 68 -6.65 1.33 -16.89
C ILE A 68 -7.46 2.25 -15.97
N PRO A 69 -7.09 2.41 -14.68
CA PRO A 69 -7.94 3.14 -13.74
C PRO A 69 -7.84 4.65 -13.84
N ALA A 70 -6.69 5.15 -14.28
CA ALA A 70 -6.34 6.56 -14.29
C ALA A 70 -5.53 6.93 -15.54
N LEU A 71 -5.76 8.14 -16.03
CA LEU A 71 -4.95 8.79 -17.06
C LEU A 71 -4.23 9.99 -16.44
N ALA A 72 -2.97 10.18 -16.80
CA ALA A 72 -2.05 11.09 -16.12
C ALA A 72 -1.55 12.24 -17.00
N PRO A 73 -2.44 13.02 -17.66
CA PRO A 73 -2.01 14.12 -18.51
C PRO A 73 -1.33 15.23 -17.69
N PRO A 74 -0.63 16.17 -18.33
CA PRO A 74 -0.05 17.33 -17.66
C PRO A 74 -1.09 18.44 -17.41
N TYR A 75 -2.36 18.11 -17.14
CA TYR A 75 -3.43 19.11 -17.05
C TYR A 75 -3.13 20.16 -15.96
N LEU A 76 -3.14 21.43 -16.34
CA LEU A 76 -2.67 22.58 -15.53
C LEU A 76 -1.21 22.55 -15.06
N LYS A 77 -0.31 21.82 -15.73
CA LYS A 77 1.14 22.10 -15.69
C LYS A 77 1.49 23.19 -16.71
N CYS A 78 0.89 24.37 -16.56
CA CYS A 78 1.08 25.55 -17.42
C CYS A 78 1.26 26.84 -16.63
N THR A 79 1.70 27.89 -17.32
CA THR A 79 1.84 29.23 -16.79
C THR A 79 0.45 29.83 -16.54
N HIS A 80 0.17 30.21 -15.30
CA HIS A 80 -1.16 30.70 -14.91
C HIS A 80 -1.57 31.98 -15.66
N SER A 81 -0.61 32.81 -16.08
CA SER A 81 -0.84 34.11 -16.73
C SER A 81 -1.04 34.00 -18.24
N ASP A 82 -0.60 32.91 -18.87
CA ASP A 82 -0.70 32.70 -20.32
C ASP A 82 -2.07 32.12 -20.72
N ALA A 83 -2.91 32.95 -21.33
CA ALA A 83 -4.25 32.53 -21.76
C ALA A 83 -4.25 31.47 -22.87
N ALA A 84 -3.26 31.50 -23.76
CA ALA A 84 -3.14 30.52 -24.84
C ALA A 84 -2.72 29.16 -24.28
N GLU A 85 -1.74 29.13 -23.35
CA GLU A 85 -1.32 27.90 -22.68
C GLU A 85 -2.47 27.30 -21.86
N ARG A 86 -3.25 28.13 -21.13
CA ARG A 86 -4.47 27.65 -20.44
C ARG A 86 -5.50 27.08 -21.42
N GLY A 87 -5.69 27.70 -22.57
CA GLY A 87 -6.56 27.21 -23.65
C GLY A 87 -6.13 25.83 -24.16
N GLU A 88 -4.83 25.62 -24.39
CA GLU A 88 -4.31 24.31 -24.79
C GLU A 88 -4.49 23.27 -23.68
N HIS A 89 -4.27 23.62 -22.41
CA HIS A 89 -4.51 22.68 -21.32
C HIS A 89 -5.98 22.29 -21.18
N ARG A 90 -6.92 23.18 -21.52
CA ARG A 90 -8.34 22.82 -21.63
C ARG A 90 -8.56 21.80 -22.76
N ALA A 91 -7.92 21.98 -23.91
CA ALA A 91 -7.98 21.02 -25.01
C ALA A 91 -7.33 19.67 -24.66
N ILE A 92 -6.21 19.65 -23.94
CA ILE A 92 -5.58 18.45 -23.38
C ILE A 92 -6.59 17.69 -22.49
N PHE A 93 -7.30 18.40 -21.62
CA PHE A 93 -8.31 17.80 -20.75
C PHE A 93 -9.44 17.15 -21.56
N GLU A 94 -10.02 17.87 -22.52
CA GLU A 94 -11.11 17.36 -23.36
C GLU A 94 -10.69 16.13 -24.17
N ARG A 95 -9.48 16.12 -24.76
CA ARG A 95 -8.93 14.93 -25.44
C ARG A 95 -8.70 13.77 -24.46
N THR A 96 -8.26 14.06 -23.24
CA THR A 96 -8.07 13.02 -22.21
C THR A 96 -9.40 12.43 -21.75
N VAL A 97 -10.48 13.23 -21.67
CA VAL A 97 -11.83 12.72 -21.39
C VAL A 97 -12.28 11.74 -22.47
N GLN A 98 -12.08 12.06 -23.75
CA GLN A 98 -12.39 11.15 -24.86
C GLN A 98 -11.56 9.85 -24.77
N ALA A 99 -10.27 9.95 -24.42
CA ALA A 99 -9.44 8.78 -24.17
C ALA A 99 -9.96 7.96 -22.97
N ALA A 100 -10.38 8.60 -21.88
CA ALA A 100 -10.91 7.95 -20.69
C ALA A 100 -12.18 7.16 -20.99
N GLU A 101 -13.13 7.73 -21.73
CA GLU A 101 -14.36 7.05 -22.16
C GLU A 101 -14.05 5.78 -22.95
N ARG A 102 -13.05 5.83 -23.84
CA ARG A 102 -12.67 4.70 -24.69
C ARG A 102 -11.88 3.63 -23.97
N LEU A 103 -11.06 4.01 -23.01
CA LEU A 103 -10.23 3.11 -22.21
C LEU A 103 -10.95 2.58 -20.95
N GLY A 104 -12.11 3.15 -20.61
CA GLY A 104 -12.84 2.85 -19.37
C GLY A 104 -12.16 3.40 -18.10
N ALA A 105 -11.35 4.46 -18.23
CA ALA A 105 -10.65 5.07 -17.11
C ALA A 105 -11.59 5.99 -16.33
N SER A 106 -11.53 5.92 -14.99
CA SER A 106 -12.41 6.69 -14.11
C SER A 106 -11.76 7.92 -13.49
N ILE A 107 -10.43 8.05 -13.60
CA ILE A 107 -9.65 9.12 -12.96
C ILE A 107 -8.82 9.84 -14.02
N ILE A 108 -8.80 11.18 -13.97
CA ILE A 108 -7.91 12.03 -14.75
C ILE A 108 -7.09 12.90 -13.78
N ARG A 109 -5.78 12.87 -13.91
CA ARG A 109 -4.89 13.70 -13.07
C ARG A 109 -4.92 15.18 -13.49
N GLY A 110 -4.93 16.07 -12.49
CA GLY A 110 -4.79 17.51 -12.65
C GLY A 110 -3.84 18.13 -11.63
N PHE A 111 -3.39 19.35 -11.90
CA PHE A 111 -2.43 20.10 -11.07
C PHE A 111 -2.93 21.52 -10.75
N THR A 112 -2.08 22.37 -10.17
CA THR A 112 -2.43 23.74 -9.74
C THR A 112 -1.52 24.80 -10.34
N PHE A 113 -1.31 24.80 -11.67
CA PHE A 113 -0.36 25.67 -12.38
C PHE A 113 1.10 25.52 -11.92
N TRP A 114 2.07 25.99 -12.70
CA TRP A 114 3.45 26.06 -12.21
C TRP A 114 3.56 27.03 -11.04
N ARG A 115 4.42 26.72 -10.06
CA ARG A 115 4.72 27.62 -8.95
C ARG A 115 5.81 28.62 -9.35
N ASP A 116 5.40 29.75 -9.89
CA ASP A 116 6.23 30.92 -10.19
C ASP A 116 5.89 32.14 -9.29
N VAL A 117 4.80 32.05 -8.53
CA VAL A 117 4.39 33.02 -7.51
C VAL A 117 4.10 32.33 -6.16
N HIS A 118 3.65 33.11 -5.17
CA HIS A 118 3.20 32.58 -3.88
C HIS A 118 2.09 31.52 -4.09
N PRO A 119 2.13 30.36 -3.42
CA PRO A 119 1.17 29.24 -3.55
C PRO A 119 -0.32 29.60 -3.59
N LEU A 120 -0.71 30.67 -2.89
CA LEU A 120 -2.10 31.14 -2.82
C LEU A 120 -2.42 32.33 -3.72
N GLY A 121 -1.45 32.81 -4.50
CA GLY A 121 -1.56 34.06 -5.29
C GLY A 121 -2.60 34.01 -6.42
N HIS A 122 -2.96 32.81 -6.87
CA HIS A 122 -3.94 32.59 -7.95
C HIS A 122 -5.05 31.61 -7.56
N TRP A 123 -5.45 31.64 -6.28
CA TRP A 123 -6.49 30.76 -5.74
C TRP A 123 -7.78 30.77 -6.57
N ASP A 124 -8.38 31.95 -6.77
CA ASP A 124 -9.66 32.08 -7.49
C ASP A 124 -9.54 31.60 -8.94
N LEU A 125 -8.39 31.82 -9.58
CA LEU A 125 -8.14 31.32 -10.93
C LEU A 125 -8.11 29.79 -10.98
N ILE A 126 -7.49 29.13 -9.98
CA ILE A 126 -7.48 27.67 -9.87
C ILE A 126 -8.92 27.16 -9.69
N VAL A 127 -9.66 27.74 -8.74
CA VAL A 127 -11.05 27.37 -8.47
C VAL A 127 -11.91 27.50 -9.73
N GLU A 128 -11.80 28.63 -10.44
CA GLU A 128 -12.63 28.93 -11.60
C GLU A 128 -12.27 28.04 -12.79
N THR A 129 -10.98 27.71 -12.94
CA THR A 129 -10.51 26.78 -13.96
C THR A 129 -11.12 25.39 -13.75
N TYR A 130 -11.08 24.87 -12.53
CA TYR A 130 -11.69 23.57 -12.20
C TYR A 130 -13.22 23.59 -12.27
N ARG A 131 -13.88 24.66 -11.82
CA ARG A 131 -15.34 24.83 -11.99
C ARG A 131 -15.75 24.81 -13.47
N SER A 132 -14.92 25.35 -14.36
CA SER A 132 -15.22 25.37 -15.80
C SER A 132 -15.17 23.98 -16.47
N ILE A 133 -14.38 23.05 -15.94
CA ILE A 133 -14.24 21.68 -16.49
C ILE A 133 -15.04 20.64 -15.71
N ALA A 134 -15.46 20.94 -14.47
CA ALA A 134 -16.25 20.03 -13.64
C ALA A 134 -17.51 19.48 -14.35
N PRO A 135 -18.33 20.28 -15.05
CA PRO A 135 -19.48 19.74 -15.78
C PRO A 135 -19.10 18.77 -16.91
N ILE A 136 -17.91 18.89 -17.49
CA ILE A 136 -17.42 17.95 -18.51
C ILE A 136 -17.06 16.63 -17.84
N ALA A 137 -16.32 16.68 -16.73
CA ALA A 137 -15.95 15.51 -15.95
C ALA A 137 -17.19 14.74 -15.44
N GLU A 138 -18.19 15.46 -14.92
CA GLU A 138 -19.44 14.87 -14.44
C GLU A 138 -20.20 14.14 -15.55
N ARG A 139 -20.33 14.74 -16.74
CA ARG A 139 -21.02 14.11 -17.87
C ARG A 139 -20.31 12.87 -18.37
N ALA A 140 -18.97 12.87 -18.36
CA ALA A 140 -18.17 11.73 -18.76
C ALA A 140 -18.06 10.65 -17.67
N GLY A 141 -18.55 10.92 -16.45
CA GLY A 141 -18.46 9.98 -15.33
C GLY A 141 -17.02 9.79 -14.82
N VAL A 142 -16.14 10.78 -15.02
CA VAL A 142 -14.75 10.74 -14.56
C VAL A 142 -14.53 11.67 -13.37
N VAL A 143 -13.56 11.32 -12.52
CA VAL A 143 -13.10 12.17 -11.43
C VAL A 143 -11.76 12.79 -11.80
N VAL A 144 -11.67 14.11 -11.66
CA VAL A 144 -10.41 14.84 -11.77
C VAL A 144 -9.72 14.86 -10.41
N GLY A 145 -8.59 14.18 -10.31
CA GLY A 145 -7.77 14.13 -9.10
C GLY A 145 -6.71 15.22 -9.13
N ILE A 146 -6.83 16.23 -8.26
CA ILE A 146 -5.81 17.27 -8.09
C ILE A 146 -4.64 16.69 -7.29
N GLU A 147 -3.49 16.54 -7.93
CA GLU A 147 -2.26 16.09 -7.30
C GLU A 147 -1.59 17.23 -6.52
N ASN A 148 -1.17 16.95 -5.29
CA ASN A 148 -0.21 17.81 -4.60
C ASN A 148 1.18 17.62 -5.21
N GLU A 149 1.71 18.65 -5.86
CA GLU A 149 2.92 18.60 -6.68
C GLU A 149 3.84 19.77 -6.29
N PRO A 150 5.09 19.50 -5.83
CA PRO A 150 6.04 20.53 -5.40
C PRO A 150 6.34 21.58 -6.47
N ALA A 151 6.33 21.18 -7.75
CA ALA A 151 6.52 22.11 -8.87
C ALA A 151 5.29 23.01 -9.13
N CYS A 152 4.14 22.71 -8.52
CA CYS A 152 2.88 23.43 -8.71
C CYS A 152 2.49 24.24 -7.47
N MET A 153 1.49 25.12 -7.61
CA MET A 153 1.10 26.05 -6.52
C MET A 153 0.82 25.32 -5.21
N LEU A 154 0.12 24.18 -5.27
CA LEU A 154 -0.18 23.36 -4.10
C LEU A 154 0.66 22.07 -4.10
N GLY A 155 1.78 22.07 -3.35
CA GLY A 155 2.64 20.90 -3.16
C GLY A 155 2.34 20.05 -1.92
N THR A 156 1.57 20.61 -0.98
CA THR A 156 1.22 20.01 0.31
C THR A 156 -0.28 19.74 0.42
N THR A 157 -0.70 18.98 1.43
CA THR A 157 -2.12 18.69 1.68
C THR A 157 -2.85 19.81 2.42
N GLU A 158 -2.14 20.84 2.90
CA GLU A 158 -2.67 21.88 3.78
C GLU A 158 -3.91 22.58 3.21
N HIS A 159 -3.87 22.92 1.93
CA HIS A 159 -4.92 23.71 1.28
C HIS A 159 -5.85 22.89 0.38
N LEU A 160 -5.55 21.61 0.11
CA LEU A 160 -6.38 20.81 -0.79
C LEU A 160 -7.84 20.68 -0.32
N PRO A 161 -8.16 20.43 0.97
CA PRO A 161 -9.55 20.29 1.38
C PRO A 161 -10.37 21.55 1.15
N ARG A 162 -9.76 22.72 1.41
CA ARG A 162 -10.38 24.02 1.11
C ARG A 162 -10.57 24.19 -0.39
N LEU A 163 -9.58 23.86 -1.20
CA LEU A 163 -9.68 23.97 -2.66
C LEU A 163 -10.84 23.14 -3.21
N ILE A 164 -10.96 21.88 -2.79
CA ILE A 164 -12.07 21.00 -3.21
C ILE A 164 -13.42 21.57 -2.75
N GLY A 165 -13.49 22.08 -1.52
CA GLY A 165 -14.70 22.74 -0.99
C GLY A 165 -15.10 23.97 -1.80
N ASP A 166 -14.13 24.83 -2.14
CA ASP A 166 -14.37 26.03 -2.93
C ASP A 166 -14.78 25.70 -4.37
N ILE A 167 -14.19 24.67 -5.00
CA ILE A 167 -14.60 24.20 -6.34
C ILE A 167 -16.05 23.69 -6.31
N GLY A 168 -16.42 22.91 -5.28
CA GLY A 168 -17.81 22.54 -5.02
C GLY A 168 -18.42 21.51 -5.97
N SER A 169 -17.61 20.73 -6.70
CA SER A 169 -18.08 19.64 -7.58
C SER A 169 -17.62 18.27 -7.07
N PRO A 170 -18.48 17.24 -7.07
CA PRO A 170 -18.10 15.88 -6.70
C PRO A 170 -17.13 15.22 -7.67
N ALA A 171 -17.05 15.71 -8.92
CA ALA A 171 -16.13 15.22 -9.94
C ALA A 171 -14.71 15.76 -9.80
N VAL A 172 -14.45 16.66 -8.85
CA VAL A 172 -13.09 17.12 -8.55
C VAL A 172 -12.73 16.69 -7.14
N ARG A 173 -11.64 15.92 -7.02
CA ARG A 173 -11.20 15.26 -5.79
C ARG A 173 -9.69 15.37 -5.63
N ILE A 174 -9.15 14.83 -4.54
CA ILE A 174 -7.71 14.80 -4.31
C ILE A 174 -7.11 13.54 -4.96
N LEU A 175 -6.02 13.73 -5.70
CA LEU A 175 -5.03 12.69 -5.96
C LEU A 175 -3.91 12.93 -4.95
N TRP A 176 -3.77 12.04 -3.96
CA TRP A 176 -2.82 12.29 -2.88
C TRP A 176 -1.49 11.61 -3.17
N ASP A 177 -0.40 12.38 -3.13
CA ASP A 177 0.95 11.85 -3.15
C ASP A 177 1.68 12.17 -1.82
N PRO A 178 1.89 11.17 -0.95
CA PRO A 178 2.58 11.32 0.32
C PRO A 178 4.02 11.84 0.22
N ALA A 179 4.74 11.46 -0.83
CA ALA A 179 6.15 11.78 -0.98
C ALA A 179 6.35 13.21 -1.51
N ASN A 180 5.44 13.70 -2.33
CA ASN A 180 5.39 15.10 -2.74
C ASN A 180 5.17 16.03 -1.54
N ALA A 181 4.28 15.65 -0.62
CA ALA A 181 4.11 16.36 0.64
C ALA A 181 5.42 16.35 1.47
N ALA A 182 6.08 15.19 1.56
CA ALA A 182 7.37 15.06 2.26
C ALA A 182 8.52 15.84 1.61
N HIS A 183 8.52 15.99 0.29
CA HIS A 183 9.46 16.85 -0.43
C HIS A 183 9.32 18.32 0.03
N GLU A 184 8.10 18.77 0.30
CA GLU A 184 7.85 20.12 0.83
C GLU A 184 8.00 20.22 2.37
N GLY A 185 8.51 19.17 3.02
CA GLY A 185 8.73 19.12 4.47
C GLY A 185 7.48 18.77 5.29
N GLU A 186 6.36 18.45 4.64
CA GLU A 186 5.15 18.01 5.32
C GLU A 186 5.26 16.53 5.74
N ARG A 187 4.89 16.22 6.98
CA ARG A 187 4.71 14.82 7.40
C ARG A 187 3.43 14.25 6.78
N ALA A 188 3.59 13.30 5.86
CA ALA A 188 2.46 12.61 5.24
C ALA A 188 1.56 11.85 6.22
N TRP A 189 2.09 11.43 7.39
CA TRP A 189 1.32 10.80 8.45
C TRP A 189 1.74 11.31 9.84
N PRO A 190 0.79 11.54 10.77
CA PRO A 190 -0.67 11.44 10.58
C PRO A 190 -1.32 12.64 9.89
N GLU A 191 -0.72 13.82 9.98
CA GLU A 191 -1.42 15.09 9.71
C GLU A 191 -1.80 15.24 8.22
N GLY A 192 -0.91 14.87 7.30
CA GLY A 192 -1.20 14.92 5.87
C GLY A 192 -2.31 13.96 5.43
N PHE A 193 -2.30 12.74 5.96
CA PHE A 193 -3.35 11.76 5.74
C PHE A 193 -4.71 12.27 6.25
N GLU A 194 -4.78 12.77 7.48
CA GLU A 194 -6.03 13.22 8.10
C GLU A 194 -6.70 14.36 7.30
N ARG A 195 -5.88 15.24 6.70
CA ARG A 195 -6.38 16.30 5.81
C ARG A 195 -6.85 15.77 4.46
N ALA A 196 -6.03 14.97 3.78
CA ALA A 196 -6.29 14.59 2.39
C ALA A 196 -7.30 13.45 2.26
N PHE A 197 -7.18 12.41 3.08
CA PHE A 197 -7.86 11.13 2.92
C PHE A 197 -9.38 11.23 2.71
N PRO A 198 -10.15 12.07 3.44
CA PRO A 198 -11.60 12.14 3.28
C PRO A 198 -12.07 12.54 1.87
N LEU A 199 -11.20 13.19 1.09
CA LEU A 199 -11.49 13.69 -0.24
C LEU A 199 -10.63 13.02 -1.33
N THR A 200 -9.84 12.02 -0.96
CA THR A 200 -8.94 11.29 -1.87
C THR A 200 -9.70 10.31 -2.75
N ALA A 201 -9.55 10.44 -4.06
CA ALA A 201 -10.05 9.49 -5.06
C ALA A 201 -8.97 8.55 -5.61
N HIS A 202 -7.72 9.00 -5.58
CA HIS A 202 -6.56 8.26 -6.11
C HIS A 202 -5.32 8.54 -5.27
N VAL A 203 -4.41 7.58 -5.16
CA VAL A 203 -3.17 7.74 -4.38
C VAL A 203 -1.99 7.40 -5.27
N HIS A 204 -1.04 8.31 -5.37
CA HIS A 204 0.29 7.97 -5.86
C HIS A 204 1.16 7.46 -4.72
N LEU A 205 2.01 6.49 -5.03
CA LEU A 205 2.97 5.92 -4.11
C LEU A 205 4.35 6.03 -4.72
N LYS A 206 5.22 6.72 -4.01
CA LYS A 206 6.66 6.79 -4.26
C LYS A 206 7.36 7.08 -2.93
N ASP A 207 8.69 7.09 -2.95
CA ASP A 207 9.47 7.37 -1.76
C ASP A 207 10.70 8.20 -2.10
N GLY A 208 11.26 8.83 -1.08
CA GLY A 208 12.41 9.72 -1.22
C GLY A 208 12.79 10.34 0.11
N ARG A 209 13.90 11.07 0.11
CA ARG A 209 14.45 11.72 1.30
C ARG A 209 15.28 12.93 0.92
N HIS A 210 15.39 13.88 1.83
CA HIS A 210 16.35 14.96 1.68
C HIS A 210 17.76 14.47 2.01
N ILE A 211 18.68 14.59 1.06
CA ILE A 211 20.12 14.43 1.27
C ILE A 211 20.78 15.77 0.99
N SER A 212 21.49 16.32 1.98
CA SER A 212 22.16 17.63 1.86
C SER A 212 21.23 18.75 1.35
N GLY A 213 19.97 18.75 1.80
CA GLY A 213 18.96 19.75 1.44
C GLY A 213 18.31 19.56 0.05
N LYS A 214 18.66 18.51 -0.69
CA LYS A 214 18.05 18.17 -1.98
C LYS A 214 17.19 16.92 -1.84
N TRP A 215 16.02 16.92 -2.48
CA TRP A 215 15.19 15.73 -2.53
C TRP A 215 15.79 14.69 -3.48
N GLU A 216 15.95 13.48 -2.99
CA GLU A 216 16.38 12.33 -3.76
C GLU A 216 15.31 11.23 -3.68
N HIS A 217 14.88 10.72 -4.84
CA HIS A 217 13.98 9.58 -4.91
C HIS A 217 14.70 8.32 -4.40
N ALA A 218 13.95 7.46 -3.70
CA ALA A 218 14.47 6.24 -3.11
C ALA A 218 13.61 5.04 -3.50
N ILE A 219 14.18 3.84 -3.33
CA ILE A 219 13.39 2.62 -3.36
C ILE A 219 12.28 2.73 -2.31
N VAL A 220 11.07 2.34 -2.67
CA VAL A 220 9.90 2.32 -1.77
C VAL A 220 10.23 1.61 -0.46
N GLY A 221 10.07 2.31 0.66
CA GLY A 221 10.35 1.80 2.01
C GLY A 221 11.78 2.08 2.51
N GLU A 222 12.64 2.69 1.68
CA GLU A 222 13.99 3.13 2.06
C GLU A 222 14.13 4.65 2.15
N GLY A 223 13.09 5.41 1.81
CA GLY A 223 13.06 6.86 1.96
C GLY A 223 12.59 7.30 3.35
N ALA A 224 12.20 8.56 3.44
CA ALA A 224 11.78 9.22 4.67
C ALA A 224 10.25 9.19 4.88
N VAL A 225 9.48 8.77 3.87
CA VAL A 225 8.02 8.70 3.98
C VAL A 225 7.64 7.46 4.80
N ASP A 226 6.82 7.64 5.85
CA ASP A 226 6.35 6.50 6.67
C ASP A 226 5.24 5.72 5.95
N LEU A 227 5.61 5.07 4.84
CA LEU A 227 4.70 4.31 3.99
C LEU A 227 4.08 3.10 4.71
N VAL A 228 4.72 2.61 5.78
CA VAL A 228 4.15 1.57 6.65
C VAL A 228 2.94 2.11 7.39
N GLN A 229 3.02 3.30 7.97
CA GLN A 229 1.87 3.91 8.64
C GLN A 229 0.81 4.40 7.66
N VAL A 230 1.20 4.95 6.50
CA VAL A 230 0.26 5.29 5.42
C VAL A 230 -0.52 4.04 4.98
N SER A 231 0.17 2.92 4.72
CA SER A 231 -0.49 1.66 4.36
C SER A 231 -1.42 1.13 5.45
N ARG A 232 -1.05 1.27 6.73
CA ARG A 232 -1.93 0.93 7.86
C ARG A 232 -3.13 1.85 7.94
N ALA A 233 -2.97 3.14 7.66
CA ALA A 233 -4.03 4.12 7.69
C ALA A 233 -5.06 3.85 6.59
N LEU A 234 -4.61 3.63 5.35
CA LEU A 234 -5.46 3.23 4.22
C LEU A 234 -6.24 1.95 4.54
N ARG A 235 -5.59 0.96 5.18
CA ARG A 235 -6.26 -0.27 5.63
C ARG A 235 -7.29 -0.03 6.71
N ARG A 236 -6.95 0.74 7.76
CA ARG A 236 -7.86 1.02 8.88
C ARG A 236 -9.10 1.78 8.44
N HIS A 237 -8.97 2.68 7.47
CA HIS A 237 -10.08 3.47 6.96
C HIS A 237 -10.77 2.85 5.73
N GLY A 238 -10.38 1.63 5.35
CA GLY A 238 -11.06 0.89 4.28
C GLY A 238 -10.96 1.53 2.89
N TYR A 239 -9.82 2.17 2.57
CA TYR A 239 -9.62 2.73 1.22
C TYR A 239 -9.76 1.65 0.15
N ALA A 240 -10.76 1.78 -0.72
CA ALA A 240 -11.08 0.81 -1.78
C ALA A 240 -10.73 1.32 -3.20
N GLY A 241 -10.03 2.46 -3.29
CA GLY A 241 -9.60 3.04 -4.55
C GLY A 241 -8.32 2.38 -5.10
N TRP A 242 -7.63 3.13 -5.96
CA TRP A 242 -6.36 2.71 -6.56
C TRP A 242 -5.18 3.37 -5.85
N VAL A 243 -4.10 2.61 -5.72
CA VAL A 243 -2.77 3.12 -5.36
C VAL A 243 -1.85 2.85 -6.55
N SER A 244 -1.27 3.90 -7.11
CA SER A 244 -0.43 3.85 -8.32
C SER A 244 1.02 4.13 -7.97
N LEU A 245 1.91 3.21 -8.32
CA LEU A 245 3.34 3.42 -8.17
C LEU A 245 3.83 4.43 -9.23
N GLU A 246 4.37 5.57 -8.77
CA GLU A 246 5.05 6.58 -9.59
C GLU A 246 6.55 6.53 -9.28
N THR A 247 7.25 5.57 -9.88
CA THR A 247 8.58 5.14 -9.44
C THR A 247 9.55 6.29 -9.20
N HIS A 248 9.83 7.13 -10.22
CA HIS A 248 10.83 8.23 -10.26
C HIS A 248 12.27 7.87 -9.86
N TYR A 249 12.48 6.89 -8.99
CA TYR A 249 13.75 6.27 -8.67
C TYR A 249 14.34 5.57 -9.88
N ARG A 250 15.63 5.81 -10.11
CA ARG A 250 16.44 5.10 -11.09
C ARG A 250 17.72 4.58 -10.42
N PRO A 251 18.21 3.38 -10.76
CA PRO A 251 19.45 2.83 -10.20
C PRO A 251 20.70 3.65 -10.53
N ALA A 252 20.63 4.51 -11.54
CA ALA A 252 21.67 5.45 -11.94
C ALA A 252 21.03 6.79 -12.30
N PRO A 253 21.81 7.90 -12.27
CA PRO A 253 21.32 9.22 -12.69
C PRO A 253 20.73 9.20 -14.09
N THR A 254 19.70 10.03 -14.29
CA THR A 254 19.04 10.27 -15.57
C THR A 254 18.91 11.77 -15.81
N ASP A 255 18.93 12.18 -17.08
CA ASP A 255 18.70 13.57 -17.50
C ASP A 255 17.20 13.91 -17.65
N ALA A 256 16.29 13.00 -17.28
CA ALA A 256 14.85 13.23 -17.36
C ALA A 256 14.41 14.40 -16.46
N ASP A 257 13.63 15.34 -17.01
CA ASP A 257 12.98 16.39 -16.21
C ASP A 257 11.77 15.81 -15.48
N LEU A 258 11.95 15.47 -14.20
CA LEU A 258 10.88 14.87 -13.38
C LEU A 258 9.72 15.83 -13.08
N ARG A 259 9.85 17.13 -13.36
CA ARG A 259 8.71 18.07 -13.30
C ARG A 259 7.79 17.88 -14.51
N ARG A 260 8.33 17.42 -15.63
CA ARG A 260 7.64 17.13 -16.90
C ARG A 260 7.89 15.67 -17.32
N PRO A 261 7.49 14.70 -16.50
CA PRO A 261 7.86 13.31 -16.73
C PRO A 261 7.12 12.75 -17.94
N GLY A 262 7.84 11.99 -18.75
CA GLY A 262 7.30 11.28 -19.92
C GLY A 262 8.38 10.93 -20.92
N GLY A 263 8.04 10.04 -21.85
CA GLY A 263 8.90 9.67 -22.97
C GLY A 263 10.10 8.80 -22.61
N LEU A 264 10.96 8.57 -23.60
CA LEU A 264 12.07 7.61 -23.51
C LEU A 264 13.11 7.95 -22.42
N SER A 265 13.41 9.23 -22.19
CA SER A 265 14.42 9.64 -21.20
C SER A 265 13.98 9.29 -19.78
N LEU A 266 12.69 9.45 -19.48
CA LEU A 266 12.11 9.01 -18.21
C LEU A 266 12.23 7.48 -18.08
N SER A 267 11.86 6.73 -19.13
CA SER A 267 11.84 5.26 -19.07
C SER A 267 13.24 4.60 -19.04
N TYR A 268 14.31 5.37 -19.19
CA TYR A 268 15.68 4.87 -19.03
C TYR A 268 15.88 4.25 -17.64
N LEU A 269 16.29 2.97 -17.60
CA LEU A 269 16.37 2.14 -16.37
C LEU A 269 15.07 2.08 -15.54
N GLY A 270 13.93 2.32 -16.20
CA GLY A 270 12.62 2.37 -15.56
C GLY A 270 12.17 1.00 -15.05
N GLU A 271 12.40 -0.07 -15.82
CA GLU A 271 12.02 -1.43 -15.41
C GLU A 271 12.80 -1.87 -14.16
N GLU A 272 14.10 -1.63 -14.10
CA GLU A 272 14.96 -1.95 -12.96
C GLU A 272 14.57 -1.15 -11.71
N GLY A 273 14.36 0.16 -11.87
CA GLY A 273 13.92 1.04 -10.79
C GLY A 273 12.53 0.64 -10.26
N THR A 274 11.60 0.36 -11.16
CA THR A 274 10.23 -0.03 -10.81
C THR A 274 10.19 -1.40 -10.15
N ARG A 275 10.97 -2.38 -10.64
CA ARG A 275 11.09 -3.70 -10.02
C ARG A 275 11.60 -3.59 -8.57
N ALA A 276 12.62 -2.78 -8.33
CA ALA A 276 13.13 -2.53 -6.98
C ALA A 276 12.05 -1.92 -6.07
N CYS A 277 11.33 -0.92 -6.57
CA CYS A 277 10.24 -0.27 -5.82
C CYS A 277 9.05 -1.21 -5.56
N LEU A 278 8.70 -2.10 -6.47
CA LEU A 278 7.64 -3.10 -6.26
C LEU A 278 8.03 -4.11 -5.17
N VAL A 279 9.29 -4.55 -5.13
CA VAL A 279 9.82 -5.36 -4.02
C VAL A 279 9.78 -4.59 -2.70
N GLY A 280 10.17 -3.31 -2.72
CA GLY A 280 10.06 -2.41 -1.59
C GLY A 280 8.62 -2.26 -1.08
N TRP A 281 7.66 -2.09 -1.99
CA TRP A 281 6.25 -1.99 -1.67
C TRP A 281 5.72 -3.26 -1.01
N GLU A 282 6.05 -4.44 -1.52
CA GLU A 282 5.72 -5.73 -0.87
C GLU A 282 6.27 -5.81 0.57
N ASN A 283 7.48 -5.31 0.82
CA ASN A 283 8.06 -5.24 2.16
C ASN A 283 7.30 -4.28 3.07
N VAL A 284 6.93 -3.10 2.56
CA VAL A 284 6.08 -2.13 3.27
C VAL A 284 4.74 -2.76 3.64
N LEU A 285 4.07 -3.46 2.71
CA LEU A 285 2.79 -4.12 2.96
C LEU A 285 2.92 -5.22 4.03
N ARG A 286 3.97 -6.04 3.97
CA ARG A 286 4.27 -7.04 5.00
C ARG A 286 4.51 -6.40 6.35
N ALA A 287 5.24 -5.29 6.42
CA ALA A 287 5.46 -4.55 7.64
C ALA A 287 4.15 -3.93 8.19
N ALA A 288 3.34 -3.37 7.31
CA ALA A 288 2.05 -2.78 7.65
C ALA A 288 1.05 -3.83 8.17
N ALA A 289 1.09 -5.06 7.64
CA ALA A 289 0.24 -6.18 8.06
C ALA A 289 0.62 -6.76 9.44
N ARG A 290 1.86 -6.53 9.90
CA ARG A 290 2.28 -6.93 11.25
C ARG A 290 1.57 -6.06 12.27
N ARG A 291 1.11 -6.70 13.37
CA ARG A 291 0.55 -5.99 14.52
C ARG A 291 1.58 -4.98 15.07
N PRO A 292 1.19 -3.72 15.32
CA PRO A 292 2.08 -2.78 15.99
C PRO A 292 2.34 -3.24 17.42
N ILE A 293 3.61 -3.18 17.85
CA ILE A 293 4.00 -3.43 19.25
C ILE A 293 3.39 -2.30 20.10
N GLN A 294 2.55 -2.65 21.07
CA GLN A 294 1.84 -1.67 21.90
C GLN A 294 2.76 -1.01 22.94
N ARG A 295 2.37 0.18 23.41
CA ARG A 295 3.08 0.86 24.51
C ARG A 295 2.86 0.05 25.79
N GLY A 296 3.93 -0.50 26.38
CA GLY A 296 3.87 -1.44 27.50
C GLY A 296 4.25 -2.89 27.16
N SER A 297 4.50 -3.20 25.88
CA SER A 297 5.04 -4.51 25.48
C SER A 297 6.39 -4.78 26.15
N ARG A 298 6.55 -5.99 26.70
CA ARG A 298 7.82 -6.44 27.28
C ARG A 298 8.58 -7.31 26.30
N LEU A 299 9.91 -7.16 26.29
CA LEU A 299 10.81 -7.98 25.49
C LEU A 299 11.08 -9.28 26.25
N PHE A 300 10.81 -10.43 25.62
CA PHE A 300 11.19 -11.72 26.16
C PHE A 300 12.22 -12.38 25.25
N SER A 301 13.33 -12.87 25.79
CA SER A 301 14.17 -13.79 25.04
C SER A 301 13.42 -15.11 24.80
N VAL A 302 13.80 -15.83 23.73
CA VAL A 302 13.27 -17.17 23.46
C VAL A 302 13.50 -18.11 24.65
N ALA A 303 14.56 -17.90 25.43
CA ALA A 303 14.88 -18.70 26.60
C ALA A 303 13.95 -18.41 27.79
N GLU A 304 13.69 -17.12 28.08
CA GLU A 304 12.76 -16.71 29.13
C GLU A 304 11.35 -17.21 28.83
N LEU A 305 10.89 -17.02 27.59
CA LEU A 305 9.57 -17.45 27.18
C LEU A 305 9.42 -18.98 27.19
N ALA A 306 10.48 -19.71 26.83
CA ALA A 306 10.53 -21.17 26.96
C ALA A 306 10.40 -21.63 28.42
N GLY A 307 11.09 -20.96 29.35
CA GLY A 307 10.99 -21.24 30.78
C GLY A 307 9.60 -20.98 31.34
N VAL A 308 9.03 -19.82 30.98
CA VAL A 308 7.70 -19.39 31.44
C VAL A 308 6.57 -20.30 30.90
N LEU A 309 6.68 -20.75 29.65
CA LEU A 309 5.67 -21.61 29.01
C LEU A 309 5.89 -23.12 29.23
N GLY A 310 7.00 -23.52 29.86
CA GLY A 310 7.38 -24.94 29.97
C GLY A 310 7.63 -25.62 28.61
N LEU A 311 8.03 -24.85 27.59
CA LEU A 311 8.23 -25.33 26.22
C LEU A 311 9.71 -25.35 25.85
N THR A 312 10.06 -26.16 24.85
CA THR A 312 11.41 -26.07 24.27
C THR A 312 11.56 -24.78 23.47
N ARG A 313 12.79 -24.21 23.46
CA ARG A 313 13.13 -23.02 22.66
C ARG A 313 12.75 -23.17 21.18
N GLN A 314 12.90 -24.37 20.63
CA GLN A 314 12.55 -24.67 19.24
C GLN A 314 11.03 -24.62 19.01
N ARG A 315 10.23 -25.10 19.98
CA ARG A 315 8.78 -25.05 19.90
C ARG A 315 8.24 -23.63 20.05
N VAL A 316 8.83 -22.83 20.93
CA VAL A 316 8.55 -21.38 21.04
C VAL A 316 8.80 -20.65 19.71
N ARG A 317 9.95 -20.91 19.06
CA ARG A 317 10.24 -20.32 17.74
C ARG A 317 9.20 -20.70 16.69
N ARG A 318 8.84 -21.98 16.62
CA ARG A 318 7.84 -22.49 15.67
C ARG A 318 6.46 -21.87 15.91
N ILE A 319 6.05 -21.70 17.18
CA ILE A 319 4.79 -21.02 17.53
C ILE A 319 4.85 -19.56 17.07
N ALA A 320 5.89 -18.81 17.46
CA ALA A 320 6.03 -17.41 17.06
C ALA A 320 5.98 -17.21 15.52
N GLU A 321 6.58 -18.13 14.75
CA GLU A 321 6.49 -18.15 13.29
C GLU A 321 5.08 -18.47 12.76
N GLN A 322 4.36 -19.39 13.40
CA GLN A 322 3.04 -19.86 12.95
C GLN A 322 1.90 -18.89 13.26
N ILE A 323 1.86 -18.30 14.46
CA ILE A 323 0.77 -17.40 14.88
C ILE A 323 1.06 -15.92 14.60
N LYS A 324 2.24 -15.61 14.03
CA LYS A 324 2.65 -14.25 13.64
C LYS A 324 2.53 -13.21 14.78
N VAL A 325 2.69 -13.64 16.02
CA VAL A 325 2.69 -12.75 17.19
C VAL A 325 4.12 -12.44 17.61
N GLY A 326 4.34 -11.17 17.93
CA GLY A 326 5.64 -10.63 18.26
C GLY A 326 6.65 -10.47 17.12
N ARG A 327 7.73 -9.73 17.41
CA ARG A 327 8.89 -9.54 16.50
C ARG A 327 10.03 -10.43 16.98
N LEU A 328 10.43 -11.44 16.20
CA LEU A 328 11.69 -12.14 16.43
C LEU A 328 12.85 -11.25 15.93
N VAL A 329 13.63 -10.67 16.85
CA VAL A 329 14.86 -9.93 16.54
C VAL A 329 16.03 -10.73 17.11
N GLY A 330 16.72 -11.48 16.25
CA GLY A 330 17.81 -12.36 16.66
C GLY A 330 17.33 -13.47 17.61
N ARG A 331 17.68 -13.37 18.91
CA ARG A 331 17.28 -14.33 19.96
C ARG A 331 16.10 -13.86 20.82
N VAL A 332 15.50 -12.72 20.51
CA VAL A 332 14.47 -12.05 21.31
C VAL A 332 13.13 -12.05 20.58
N VAL A 333 12.05 -12.41 21.28
CA VAL A 333 10.66 -12.28 20.83
C VAL A 333 10.04 -11.10 21.57
N VAL A 334 9.65 -10.06 20.86
CA VAL A 334 8.90 -8.94 21.46
C VAL A 334 7.44 -9.33 21.56
N LEU A 335 6.83 -9.38 22.75
CA LEU A 335 5.43 -9.76 22.90
C LEU A 335 4.65 -8.69 23.64
N ASP A 336 3.43 -8.42 23.20
CA ASP A 336 2.44 -7.70 23.99
C ASP A 336 1.48 -8.63 24.74
N GLU A 337 0.62 -8.07 25.60
CA GLU A 337 -0.32 -8.85 26.41
C GLU A 337 -1.33 -9.64 25.55
N SER A 338 -1.68 -9.11 24.37
CA SER A 338 -2.55 -9.77 23.40
C SER A 338 -1.84 -10.90 22.66
N ASP A 339 -0.53 -10.77 22.43
CA ASP A 339 0.34 -11.79 21.86
C ASP A 339 0.52 -12.97 22.81
N ILE A 340 0.71 -12.70 24.10
CA ILE A 340 0.76 -13.72 25.15
C ILE A 340 -0.58 -14.44 25.23
N THR A 341 -1.69 -13.70 25.23
CA THR A 341 -3.04 -14.29 25.23
C THR A 341 -3.27 -15.15 23.99
N ALA A 342 -2.78 -14.74 22.82
CA ALA A 342 -2.87 -15.51 21.59
C ALA A 342 -1.97 -16.75 21.60
N ILE A 343 -0.74 -16.66 22.14
CA ILE A 343 0.15 -17.81 22.39
C ILE A 343 -0.53 -18.79 23.33
N LEU A 344 -1.05 -18.31 24.46
CA LEU A 344 -1.79 -19.11 25.43
C LEU A 344 -3.03 -19.71 24.78
N ASN A 345 -3.76 -19.00 23.92
CA ASN A 345 -4.93 -19.53 23.22
C ASN A 345 -4.56 -20.54 22.13
N TYR A 346 -3.39 -20.40 21.49
CA TYR A 346 -2.86 -21.34 20.52
C TYR A 346 -2.30 -22.59 21.20
N THR A 347 -1.64 -22.45 22.36
CA THR A 347 -1.25 -23.59 23.20
C THR A 347 -2.45 -24.21 23.93
N LYS A 348 -3.55 -23.45 24.16
CA LYS A 348 -4.90 -23.94 24.50
C LYS A 348 -5.58 -24.67 23.34
N ARG A 349 -4.98 -24.72 22.15
CA ARG A 349 -5.22 -25.81 21.18
C ARG A 349 -4.16 -26.89 21.37
N PRO A 350 -4.11 -27.62 22.51
CA PRO A 350 -3.35 -28.86 22.50
C PRO A 350 -4.10 -29.78 21.54
N GLU A 351 -3.38 -30.51 20.70
CA GLU A 351 -3.09 -31.94 20.90
C GLU A 351 -4.18 -32.84 21.53
N ALA A 352 -5.43 -32.40 21.69
CA ALA A 352 -6.62 -33.23 21.76
C ALA A 352 -6.80 -34.02 20.46
N MET A 353 -6.20 -33.57 19.34
CA MET A 353 -5.99 -34.42 18.17
C MET A 353 -4.91 -35.48 18.38
N VAL A 354 -3.93 -35.32 19.26
CA VAL A 354 -2.90 -36.36 19.48
C VAL A 354 -3.28 -37.33 20.60
N SER A 355 -4.20 -36.99 21.52
CA SER A 355 -4.79 -38.00 22.42
C SER A 355 -5.93 -38.78 21.73
N ARG A 356 -6.89 -38.07 21.11
CA ARG A 356 -8.08 -38.70 20.51
C ARG A 356 -7.84 -39.28 19.12
N ALA A 357 -7.00 -38.68 18.28
CA ALA A 357 -6.64 -39.28 16.99
C ALA A 357 -5.58 -40.38 17.12
N TYR A 358 -4.74 -40.38 18.17
CA TYR A 358 -3.85 -41.53 18.46
C TYR A 358 -4.64 -42.70 19.06
N TYR A 359 -5.64 -42.42 19.90
CA TYR A 359 -6.61 -43.42 20.35
C TYR A 359 -7.45 -43.96 19.19
N HIS A 360 -8.00 -43.11 18.31
CA HIS A 360 -8.80 -43.55 17.16
C HIS A 360 -7.99 -44.26 16.07
N THR A 361 -6.72 -43.94 15.85
CA THR A 361 -5.88 -44.65 14.87
C THR A 361 -5.39 -46.02 15.36
N ARG A 362 -5.57 -46.34 16.65
CA ARG A 362 -5.20 -47.64 17.26
C ARG A 362 -6.32 -48.29 18.06
N LYS A 363 -7.55 -47.77 17.95
CA LYS A 363 -8.74 -48.23 18.69
C LYS A 363 -8.94 -49.73 18.53
N ASP A 364 -8.75 -50.23 17.31
CA ASP A 364 -8.90 -51.64 16.96
C ASP A 364 -7.88 -52.56 17.65
N ARG A 365 -6.73 -52.03 18.08
CA ARG A 365 -5.71 -52.76 18.86
C ARG A 365 -5.93 -52.63 20.36
N ILE A 366 -6.40 -51.48 20.83
CA ILE A 366 -6.69 -51.22 22.25
C ILE A 366 -7.94 -52.00 22.67
N ASP A 367 -8.99 -52.02 21.85
CA ASP A 367 -10.25 -52.75 22.10
C ASP A 367 -10.07 -54.29 22.07
N ARG A 368 -8.88 -54.80 21.72
CA ARG A 368 -8.52 -56.23 21.76
C ARG A 368 -7.72 -56.61 23.01
N LEU A 369 -7.34 -55.64 23.83
CA LEU A 369 -6.66 -55.89 25.10
C LEU A 369 -7.68 -56.37 26.15
N PRO A 370 -7.22 -57.13 27.17
CA PRO A 370 -8.03 -57.44 28.34
C PRO A 370 -8.59 -56.17 29.00
N PRO A 371 -9.84 -56.18 29.50
CA PRO A 371 -10.52 -54.99 30.05
C PRO A 371 -9.70 -54.23 31.09
N GLU A 372 -9.01 -54.94 31.97
CA GLU A 372 -8.15 -54.37 33.01
C GLU A 372 -6.99 -53.52 32.47
N GLN A 373 -6.44 -53.86 31.30
CA GLN A 373 -5.38 -53.10 30.65
C GLN A 373 -5.92 -51.88 29.91
N VAL A 374 -7.17 -51.95 29.42
CA VAL A 374 -7.86 -50.81 28.80
C VAL A 374 -8.17 -49.77 29.86
N ASP A 375 -8.64 -50.19 31.04
CA ASP A 375 -8.93 -49.28 32.15
C ASP A 375 -7.67 -48.57 32.67
N GLU A 376 -6.54 -49.28 32.76
CA GLU A 376 -5.24 -48.69 33.14
C GLU A 376 -4.77 -47.63 32.12
N ILE A 377 -4.96 -47.88 30.82
CA ILE A 377 -4.68 -46.90 29.76
C ILE A 377 -5.57 -45.66 29.92
N HIS A 378 -6.86 -45.83 30.23
CA HIS A 378 -7.80 -44.72 30.42
C HIS A 378 -7.48 -43.90 31.67
N GLU A 379 -7.05 -44.55 32.77
CA GLU A 379 -6.58 -43.86 33.97
C GLU A 379 -5.29 -43.07 33.73
N LEU A 380 -4.32 -43.65 33.04
CA LEU A 380 -3.08 -42.95 32.66
C LEU A 380 -3.37 -41.73 31.78
N MET A 381 -4.34 -41.84 30.86
CA MET A 381 -4.78 -40.72 30.03
C MET A 381 -5.45 -39.61 30.86
N ARG A 382 -6.35 -39.97 31.78
CA ARG A 382 -7.00 -39.00 32.69
C ARG A 382 -6.00 -38.31 33.63
N ALA A 383 -5.09 -39.08 34.24
CA ALA A 383 -4.05 -38.53 35.10
C ALA A 383 -3.10 -37.59 34.35
N HIS A 384 -2.81 -37.90 33.07
CA HIS A 384 -2.03 -37.01 32.20
C HIS A 384 -2.78 -35.70 31.89
N GLU A 385 -4.09 -35.78 31.60
CA GLU A 385 -4.93 -34.59 31.38
C GLU A 385 -5.01 -33.69 32.62
N ASP A 386 -5.23 -34.26 33.80
CA ASP A 386 -5.33 -33.52 35.06
C ASP A 386 -4.00 -32.85 35.45
N SER A 387 -2.88 -33.55 35.26
CA SER A 387 -1.53 -33.00 35.49
C SER A 387 -1.24 -31.80 34.58
N MET A 388 -1.67 -31.88 33.31
CA MET A 388 -1.52 -30.78 32.34
C MET A 388 -2.42 -29.58 32.68
N VAL A 389 -3.63 -29.82 33.20
CA VAL A 389 -4.53 -28.74 33.67
C VAL A 389 -3.94 -28.02 34.89
N LYS A 390 -3.32 -28.76 35.80
CA LYS A 390 -2.66 -28.18 36.99
C LYS A 390 -1.42 -27.36 36.63
N ALA A 391 -0.51 -27.92 35.83
CA ALA A 391 0.67 -27.21 35.34
C ALA A 391 0.30 -25.95 34.54
N ARG A 392 -0.84 -25.98 33.84
CA ARG A 392 -1.43 -24.84 33.13
C ARG A 392 -1.88 -23.71 34.06
N ALA A 393 -2.60 -24.02 35.14
CA ALA A 393 -3.05 -23.00 36.11
C ALA A 393 -1.86 -22.33 36.81
N GLU A 394 -0.82 -23.10 37.10
CA GLU A 394 0.43 -22.60 37.70
C GLU A 394 1.21 -21.69 36.73
N ALA A 395 1.30 -22.05 35.45
CA ALA A 395 1.93 -21.20 34.42
C ALA A 395 1.16 -19.89 34.17
N GLU A 396 -0.18 -19.95 34.13
CA GLU A 396 -1.03 -18.76 33.96
C GLU A 396 -0.89 -17.80 35.15
N ALA A 397 -0.86 -18.32 36.38
CA ALA A 397 -0.61 -17.53 37.58
C ALA A 397 0.81 -16.92 37.62
N ALA A 398 1.83 -17.68 37.21
CA ALA A 398 3.21 -17.19 37.14
C ALA A 398 3.38 -16.07 36.10
N ILE A 399 2.74 -16.21 34.93
CA ILE A 399 2.75 -15.19 33.87
C ILE A 399 2.07 -13.90 34.34
N ILE A 400 0.87 -14.01 34.94
CA ILE A 400 0.14 -12.84 35.47
C ILE A 400 0.95 -12.16 36.59
N GLY A 401 1.65 -12.94 37.44
CA GLY A 401 2.51 -12.42 38.49
C GLY A 401 3.76 -11.70 37.98
N VAL A 402 4.32 -12.11 36.84
CA VAL A 402 5.44 -11.42 36.19
C VAL A 402 4.97 -10.14 35.49
N ILE A 403 3.71 -10.08 35.01
CA ILE A 403 3.15 -8.94 34.28
C ILE A 403 2.82 -7.76 35.20
N ARG A 404 2.27 -8.02 36.39
CA ARG A 404 2.06 -7.02 37.46
C ARG A 404 3.40 -6.52 38.00
#